data_AF-A0A3B9GS34-F1
#
_entry.id   AF-A0A3B9GS34-F1
#
_cell.length_a   1.000
_cell.length_b   1.000
_cell.length_c   1.000
_cell.angle_alpha   90.00
_cell.angle_beta   90.00
_cell.angle_gamma   90.00
#
_symmetry.space_group_name_H-M   'P 1'
#
loop_
_entity.id
_entity.type
_entity.pdbx_description
1 polymer ?
#
loop_
_entity_poly.entity_id
_entity_poly.type
_entity_poly.pdbx_seq_one_letter_code
_entity_poly.pdbx_strand_id
1 'polypeptide(L)'
;MKQELLKREVERTAGYPLRTAGDFEQLSQLLLSHVHESLSPTTLKRFWGYLRNEKVQIRSHTLDVLSRFVGYRNYVDFCAQAERLDQVQSGIISGNRITSEDLRRCQKLIITWRPDRRILVKHNGGGLFQILEAQNTKLCVGDTFRCHLMIQHEPLYMDQVVHQGMPAMTYVAGQKDGVTVEICQ
;
A
#
# COMPACT_ATOMS: atom_id res chain seq x y z
N MET A 1 2.49 17.91 0.94
CA MET A 1 2.45 16.45 1.23
C MET A 1 2.21 16.18 2.71
N LYS A 2 3.03 16.63 3.65
CA LYS A 2 2.89 16.30 5.09
C LYS A 2 1.59 16.77 5.75
N GLN A 3 1.10 17.98 5.43
CA GLN A 3 -0.19 18.47 5.93
C GLN A 3 -1.37 17.65 5.42
N GLU A 4 -1.30 17.14 4.18
CA GLU A 4 -2.34 16.24 3.63
C GLU A 4 -2.33 14.86 4.32
N LEU A 5 -1.13 14.36 4.66
CA LEU A 5 -1.01 13.16 5.48
C LEU A 5 -1.61 13.37 6.87
N LEU A 6 -1.34 14.52 7.50
CA LEU A 6 -1.90 14.87 8.80
C LEU A 6 -3.43 14.93 8.74
N LYS A 7 -4.02 15.53 7.70
CA LYS A 7 -5.49 15.54 7.51
C LYS A 7 -6.07 14.13 7.46
N ARG A 8 -5.45 13.23 6.71
CA ARG A 8 -5.89 11.82 6.59
C ARG A 8 -5.82 11.09 7.92
N GLU A 9 -4.73 11.27 8.68
CA GLU A 9 -4.59 10.65 10.00
C GLU A 9 -5.59 11.21 11.01
N VAL A 10 -5.93 12.50 10.93
CA VAL A 10 -6.97 13.10 11.76
C VAL A 10 -8.34 12.52 11.42
N GLU A 11 -8.69 12.40 10.13
CA GLU A 11 -9.94 11.75 9.70
C GLU A 11 -10.02 10.28 10.15
N ARG A 12 -8.90 9.56 10.07
CA ARG A 12 -8.80 8.17 10.55
C ARG A 12 -9.01 8.07 12.06
N THR A 13 -8.42 8.99 12.82
CA THR A 13 -8.52 9.02 14.29
C THR A 13 -9.90 9.48 14.75
N ALA A 14 -10.51 10.43 14.04
CA ALA A 14 -11.87 10.89 14.29
C ALA A 14 -12.93 9.85 13.89
N GLY A 15 -12.61 8.95 12.95
CA GLY A 15 -13.50 7.90 12.48
C GLY A 15 -14.53 8.35 11.43
N TYR A 16 -14.40 9.58 10.91
CA TYR A 16 -15.28 10.13 9.89
C TYR A 16 -14.53 11.14 8.99
N PRO A 17 -14.95 11.31 7.72
CA PRO A 17 -14.37 12.32 6.84
C PRO A 17 -14.89 13.74 7.17
N LEU A 18 -14.05 14.77 7.03
CA LEU A 18 -14.45 16.16 7.26
C LEU A 18 -14.91 16.83 5.94
N ARG A 19 -16.22 16.86 5.70
CA ARG A 19 -16.83 17.36 4.45
C ARG A 19 -17.86 18.46 4.66
N THR A 20 -18.51 18.49 5.81
CA THR A 20 -19.60 19.42 6.14
C THR A 20 -19.19 20.40 7.22
N ALA A 21 -19.92 21.50 7.34
CA ALA A 21 -19.69 22.47 8.42
C ALA A 21 -19.84 21.87 9.82
N GLY A 22 -20.71 20.85 9.98
CA GLY A 22 -20.94 20.16 11.25
C GLY A 22 -19.80 19.23 11.66
N ASP A 23 -19.12 18.62 10.69
CA ASP A 23 -17.98 17.70 10.96
C ASP A 23 -16.84 18.43 11.69
N PHE A 24 -16.65 19.72 11.37
CA PHE A 24 -15.65 20.57 12.04
C PHE A 24 -16.05 21.00 13.45
N GLU A 25 -17.35 21.14 13.73
CA GLU A 25 -17.85 21.38 15.09
C GLU A 25 -17.61 20.13 15.95
N GLN A 26 -17.93 18.96 15.40
CA GLN A 26 -17.69 17.68 16.07
C GLN A 26 -16.19 17.45 16.31
N LEU A 27 -15.34 17.75 15.33
CA LEU A 27 -13.88 17.60 15.51
C LEU A 27 -13.35 18.56 16.58
N SER A 28 -13.84 19.80 16.61
CA SER A 28 -13.49 20.77 17.66
C SER A 28 -13.81 20.23 19.06
N GLN A 29 -14.99 19.64 19.23
CA GLN A 29 -15.39 18.99 20.50
C GLN A 29 -14.52 17.77 20.82
N LEU A 30 -14.18 16.97 19.81
CA LEU A 30 -13.35 15.77 19.96
C LEU A 30 -11.91 16.12 20.36
N LEU A 31 -11.35 17.18 19.80
CA LEU A 31 -10.04 17.70 20.21
C LEU A 31 -10.06 18.15 21.68
N LEU A 32 -11.10 18.87 22.08
CA LEU A 32 -11.23 19.31 23.46
C LEU A 32 -11.35 18.13 24.45
N SER A 33 -12.03 17.05 24.07
CA SER A 33 -12.18 15.88 24.95
C SER A 33 -10.94 14.98 24.98
N HIS A 34 -10.23 14.82 23.85
CA HIS A 34 -9.07 13.91 23.74
C HIS A 34 -7.73 14.55 24.14
N VAL A 35 -7.51 15.81 23.79
CA VAL A 35 -6.23 16.50 23.99
C VAL A 35 -6.34 17.74 24.89
N HIS A 36 -7.54 18.04 25.40
CA HIS A 36 -7.80 19.19 26.28
C HIS A 36 -7.42 20.55 25.68
N GLU A 37 -7.35 20.61 24.34
CA GLU A 37 -7.04 21.82 23.59
C GLU A 37 -8.16 22.11 22.60
N SER A 38 -8.57 23.39 22.52
CA SER A 38 -9.66 23.82 21.65
C SER A 38 -9.12 24.51 20.40
N LEU A 39 -9.48 23.98 19.24
CA LEU A 39 -9.32 24.67 17.95
C LEU A 39 -10.68 25.08 17.44
N SER A 40 -10.85 26.36 17.07
CA SER A 40 -12.14 26.80 16.56
C SER A 40 -12.51 26.06 15.26
N PRO A 41 -13.79 25.74 15.04
CA PRO A 41 -14.27 25.15 13.79
C PRO A 41 -13.85 25.94 12.55
N THR A 42 -13.75 27.27 12.67
CA THR A 42 -13.24 28.15 11.61
C THR A 42 -11.76 27.92 11.30
N THR A 43 -10.93 27.65 12.32
CA THR A 43 -9.52 27.30 12.17
C THR A 43 -9.37 25.94 11.46
N LEU A 44 -10.20 24.96 11.82
CA LEU A 44 -10.22 23.65 11.17
C LEU A 44 -10.69 23.73 9.71
N LYS A 45 -11.76 24.50 9.44
CA LYS A 45 -12.25 24.77 8.08
C LYS A 45 -11.17 25.39 7.18
N ARG A 46 -10.34 26.30 7.72
CA ARG A 46 -9.19 26.86 7.00
C ARG A 46 -8.14 25.81 6.71
N PHE A 47 -7.78 24.97 7.68
CA PHE A 47 -6.80 23.90 7.48
C PHE A 47 -7.22 22.91 6.38
N TRP A 48 -8.50 22.53 6.35
CA TRP A 48 -9.07 21.65 5.32
C TRP A 48 -9.33 22.34 3.98
N GLY A 49 -9.15 23.66 3.87
CA GLY A 49 -9.43 24.39 2.63
C GLY A 49 -10.93 24.52 2.30
N TYR A 50 -11.80 24.34 3.30
CA TYR A 50 -13.25 24.48 3.16
C TYR A 50 -13.65 25.93 2.82
N LEU A 51 -12.88 26.91 3.31
CA LEU A 51 -13.05 28.33 2.97
C LEU A 51 -12.18 28.66 1.74
N ARG A 52 -12.80 28.69 0.56
CA ARG A 52 -12.12 28.84 -0.75
C ARG A 52 -11.34 30.15 -0.95
N ASN A 53 -11.50 31.16 -0.08
CA ASN A 53 -11.03 32.54 -0.35
C ASN A 53 -9.90 33.03 0.55
N GLU A 54 -9.28 32.18 1.37
CA GLU A 54 -8.19 32.66 2.24
C GLU A 54 -6.96 31.74 2.13
N LYS A 55 -5.91 32.18 1.43
CA LYS A 55 -4.57 31.59 1.55
C LYS A 55 -3.99 31.97 2.93
N VAL A 56 -4.48 31.33 3.99
CA VAL A 56 -4.01 31.58 5.36
C VAL A 56 -2.85 30.64 5.66
N GLN A 57 -1.72 31.20 6.12
CA GLN A 57 -0.69 30.39 6.74
C GLN A 57 -1.24 29.74 8.02
N ILE A 58 -1.23 28.42 8.05
CA ILE A 58 -1.70 27.66 9.20
C ILE A 58 -0.71 27.85 10.35
N ARG A 59 -1.22 28.25 11.50
CA ARG A 59 -0.39 28.49 12.70
C ARG A 59 0.24 27.17 13.15
N SER A 60 1.50 27.23 13.59
CA SER A 60 2.22 26.05 14.12
C SER A 60 1.45 25.38 15.26
N HIS A 61 0.81 26.16 16.13
CA HIS A 61 -0.04 25.65 17.21
C HIS A 61 -1.18 24.74 16.70
N THR A 62 -1.83 25.11 15.59
CA THR A 62 -2.89 24.29 14.98
C THR A 62 -2.34 22.94 14.53
N LEU A 63 -1.16 22.94 13.91
CA LEU A 63 -0.50 21.71 13.47
C LEU A 63 -0.10 20.83 14.66
N ASP A 64 0.38 21.44 15.73
CA ASP A 64 0.78 20.74 16.95
C ASP A 64 -0.40 20.06 17.66
N VAL A 65 -1.54 20.76 17.81
CA VAL A 65 -2.76 20.21 18.41
C VAL A 65 -3.26 19.01 17.60
N LEU A 66 -3.33 19.15 16.26
CA LEU A 66 -3.76 18.06 15.39
C LEU A 66 -2.78 16.87 15.43
N SER A 67 -1.47 17.14 15.55
CA SER A 67 -0.46 16.09 15.68
C SER A 67 -0.56 15.35 17.02
N ARG A 68 -0.88 16.05 18.11
CA ARG A 68 -1.18 15.42 19.41
C ARG A 68 -2.44 14.58 19.36
N PHE A 69 -3.48 15.06 18.68
CA PHE A 69 -4.70 14.31 18.51
C PHE A 69 -4.48 12.96 17.81
N VAL A 70 -3.58 12.92 16.81
CA VAL A 70 -3.21 11.67 16.11
C VAL A 70 -2.08 10.89 16.80
N GLY A 71 -1.72 11.24 18.03
CA GLY A 71 -0.82 10.46 18.90
C GLY A 71 0.67 10.84 18.86
N TYR A 72 1.03 11.96 18.23
CA TYR A 72 2.43 12.44 18.17
C TYR A 72 2.68 13.57 19.18
N ARG A 73 3.95 13.85 19.50
CA ARG A 73 4.24 14.90 20.51
C ARG A 73 3.91 16.31 20.01
N ASN A 74 4.21 16.57 18.74
CA ASN A 74 4.00 17.83 18.05
C ASN A 74 4.15 17.61 16.53
N TYR A 75 4.02 18.68 15.75
CA TYR A 75 4.08 18.58 14.29
C TYR A 75 5.48 18.22 13.77
N VAL A 76 6.55 18.62 14.48
CA VAL A 76 7.92 18.25 14.10
C VAL A 76 8.14 16.75 14.25
N ASP A 77 7.68 16.16 15.36
CA ASP A 77 7.72 14.72 15.65
C ASP A 77 6.91 13.93 14.61
N PHE A 78 5.70 14.39 14.29
CA PHE A 78 4.89 13.85 13.20
C PHE A 78 5.65 13.87 11.85
N CYS A 79 6.28 15.01 11.52
CA CYS A 79 7.03 15.15 10.27
C CYS A 79 8.24 14.23 10.20
N ALA A 80 8.99 14.06 11.29
CA ALA A 80 10.17 13.20 11.35
C ALA A 80 9.78 11.72 11.21
N GLN A 81 8.66 11.30 11.81
CA GLN A 81 8.19 9.92 11.67
C GLN A 81 7.56 9.65 10.29
N ALA A 82 6.83 10.63 9.73
CA ALA A 82 6.33 10.56 8.36
C ALA A 82 7.49 10.45 7.35
N GLU A 83 8.58 11.17 7.57
CA GLU A 83 9.81 11.03 6.78
C GLU A 83 10.42 9.65 6.88
N ARG A 84 10.50 9.03 8.07
CA ARG A 84 11.02 7.66 8.20
C ARG A 84 10.19 6.63 7.44
N LEU A 85 8.86 6.74 7.48
CA LEU A 85 7.97 5.85 6.74
C LEU A 85 8.13 6.02 5.22
N ASP A 86 8.43 7.23 4.76
CA ASP A 86 8.71 7.55 3.35
C ASP A 86 10.17 7.20 2.93
N GLN A 87 11.08 7.02 3.89
CA GLN A 87 12.52 6.80 3.67
C GLN A 87 12.99 5.34 3.71
N VAL A 88 12.15 4.36 4.06
CA VAL A 88 12.52 2.94 3.88
C VAL A 88 12.41 2.57 2.39
N GLN A 89 13.41 2.99 1.62
CA GLN A 89 13.52 2.73 0.17
C GLN A 89 14.36 1.49 -0.14
N SER A 90 14.97 0.88 0.88
CA SER A 90 15.68 -0.39 0.79
C SER A 90 15.63 -1.10 2.15
N GLY A 91 15.53 -2.42 2.13
CA GLY A 91 15.45 -3.24 3.33
C GLY A 91 15.91 -4.66 3.01
N ILE A 92 16.38 -5.37 4.05
CA ILE A 92 16.70 -6.80 3.93
C ILE A 92 15.37 -7.56 4.01
N ILE A 93 15.07 -8.34 2.98
CA ILE A 93 13.90 -9.21 2.97
C ILE A 93 14.28 -10.54 3.63
N SER A 94 13.87 -10.70 4.89
CA SER A 94 14.02 -11.96 5.65
C SER A 94 12.86 -12.95 5.45
N GLY A 95 11.95 -12.67 4.51
CA GLY A 95 10.78 -13.52 4.23
C GLY A 95 11.12 -14.84 3.54
N ASN A 96 10.14 -15.74 3.54
CA ASN A 96 10.17 -17.00 2.79
C ASN A 96 10.33 -16.70 1.29
N ARG A 97 11.50 -17.06 0.75
CA ARG A 97 11.86 -16.87 -0.66
C ARG A 97 12.02 -18.21 -1.35
N ILE A 98 11.67 -18.27 -2.61
CA ILE A 98 11.88 -19.40 -3.49
C ILE A 98 12.69 -18.89 -4.68
N THR A 99 13.84 -19.52 -4.92
CA THR A 99 14.63 -19.28 -6.12
C THR A 99 14.37 -20.37 -7.16
N SER A 100 14.55 -20.06 -8.44
CA SER A 100 14.36 -21.08 -9.49
C SER A 100 15.43 -22.17 -9.45
N GLU A 101 16.60 -21.88 -8.88
CA GLU A 101 17.70 -22.82 -8.65
C GLU A 101 17.34 -23.88 -7.60
N ASP A 102 16.56 -23.51 -6.58
CA ASP A 102 16.08 -24.43 -5.54
C ASP A 102 14.92 -25.34 -6.03
N LEU A 103 14.33 -25.02 -7.20
CA LEU A 103 13.19 -25.74 -7.75
C LEU A 103 13.62 -26.83 -8.74
N ARG A 104 13.13 -28.05 -8.51
CA ARG A 104 13.30 -29.17 -9.45
C ARG A 104 12.51 -28.91 -10.74
N ARG A 105 12.96 -29.51 -11.84
CA ARG A 105 12.13 -29.61 -13.05
C ARG A 105 10.84 -30.37 -12.73
N CYS A 106 9.76 -29.95 -13.37
CA CYS A 106 8.40 -30.42 -13.13
C CYS A 106 7.80 -30.08 -11.76
N GLN A 107 8.52 -29.37 -10.88
CA GLN A 107 7.95 -28.89 -9.61
C GLN A 107 6.78 -27.96 -9.92
N LYS A 108 5.65 -28.17 -9.21
CA LYS A 108 4.46 -27.35 -9.36
C LYS A 108 4.36 -26.36 -8.21
N LEU A 109 3.87 -25.16 -8.52
CA LEU A 109 3.61 -24.12 -7.54
C LEU A 109 2.23 -23.51 -7.78
N ILE A 110 1.54 -23.18 -6.70
CA ILE A 110 0.34 -22.36 -6.72
C ILE A 110 0.76 -20.93 -6.38
N ILE A 111 0.36 -19.98 -7.21
CA ILE A 111 0.60 -18.56 -7.00
C ILE A 111 -0.74 -17.85 -6.94
N THR A 112 -0.98 -17.08 -5.87
CA THR A 112 -2.24 -16.36 -5.66
C THR A 112 -2.02 -14.88 -5.32
N TRP A 113 -2.94 -14.03 -5.77
CA TRP A 113 -2.93 -12.59 -5.49
C TRP A 113 -4.31 -11.96 -5.64
N ARG A 114 -4.48 -10.70 -5.21
CA ARG A 114 -5.77 -10.02 -5.27
C ARG A 114 -6.15 -9.50 -6.66
N PRO A 115 -7.47 -9.35 -6.95
CA PRO A 115 -8.59 -9.93 -6.21
C PRO A 115 -8.82 -11.38 -6.64
N ASP A 116 -8.70 -12.32 -5.69
CA ASP A 116 -9.01 -13.75 -5.86
C ASP A 116 -8.44 -14.41 -7.13
N ARG A 117 -7.19 -14.09 -7.45
CA ARG A 117 -6.47 -14.60 -8.62
C ARG A 117 -5.62 -15.76 -8.21
N ARG A 118 -5.62 -16.81 -9.03
CA ARG A 118 -4.85 -18.02 -8.79
C ARG A 118 -4.32 -18.59 -10.10
N ILE A 119 -3.05 -18.99 -10.10
CA ILE A 119 -2.46 -19.82 -11.14
C ILE A 119 -1.77 -21.03 -10.53
N LEU A 120 -1.85 -22.15 -11.23
CA LEU A 120 -0.98 -23.31 -11.00
C LEU A 120 0.09 -23.29 -12.08
N VAL A 121 1.36 -23.32 -11.70
CA VAL A 121 2.49 -23.27 -12.63
C VAL A 121 3.37 -24.49 -12.46
N LYS A 122 4.03 -24.90 -13.54
CA LYS A 122 5.03 -25.97 -13.54
C LYS A 122 6.36 -25.41 -13.97
N HIS A 123 7.40 -25.69 -13.19
CA HIS A 123 8.78 -25.34 -13.52
C HIS A 123 9.31 -26.26 -14.62
N ASN A 124 9.69 -25.69 -15.77
CA ASN A 124 10.32 -26.40 -16.88
C ASN A 124 11.86 -26.39 -16.80
N GLY A 125 12.44 -25.68 -15.83
CA GLY A 125 13.88 -25.52 -15.64
C GLY A 125 14.40 -24.15 -16.05
N GLY A 126 15.49 -23.70 -15.45
CA GLY A 126 16.13 -22.42 -15.78
C GLY A 126 15.21 -21.21 -15.58
N GLY A 127 14.35 -21.26 -14.56
CA GLY A 127 13.39 -20.20 -14.27
C GLY A 127 12.22 -20.10 -15.25
N LEU A 128 12.08 -21.02 -16.20
CA LEU A 128 10.94 -21.08 -17.11
C LEU A 128 9.76 -21.79 -16.45
N PHE A 129 8.60 -21.16 -16.46
CA PHE A 129 7.36 -21.70 -15.93
C PHE A 129 6.29 -21.76 -17.02
N GLN A 130 5.44 -22.78 -16.93
CA GLN A 130 4.24 -22.93 -17.77
C GLN A 130 3.01 -22.90 -16.88
N ILE A 131 1.99 -22.14 -17.28
CA ILE A 131 0.70 -22.08 -16.58
C ILE A 131 -0.13 -23.32 -16.93
N LEU A 132 -0.49 -24.08 -15.90
CA LEU A 132 -1.33 -25.27 -15.99
C LEU A 132 -2.80 -24.98 -15.68
N GLU A 133 -3.06 -24.05 -14.74
CA GLU A 133 -4.40 -23.57 -14.40
C GLU A 133 -4.36 -22.06 -14.21
N ALA A 134 -5.43 -21.36 -14.59
CA ALA A 134 -5.59 -19.92 -14.36
C ALA A 134 -7.03 -19.59 -13.97
N GLN A 135 -7.21 -18.84 -12.89
CA GLN A 135 -8.50 -18.44 -12.33
C GLN A 135 -8.50 -16.95 -12.03
N ASN A 136 -9.48 -16.20 -12.56
CA ASN A 136 -9.65 -14.76 -12.39
C ASN A 136 -8.44 -13.90 -12.82
N THR A 137 -7.60 -14.41 -13.72
CA THR A 137 -6.39 -13.73 -14.19
C THR A 137 -6.49 -13.31 -15.66
N LYS A 138 -5.59 -12.42 -16.09
CA LYS A 138 -5.41 -12.08 -17.51
C LYS A 138 -4.53 -13.09 -18.27
N LEU A 139 -3.90 -14.00 -17.54
CA LEU A 139 -3.05 -15.06 -18.07
C LEU A 139 -3.91 -16.29 -18.39
N CYS A 140 -3.47 -17.08 -19.36
CA CYS A 140 -4.17 -18.26 -19.84
C CYS A 140 -3.37 -19.53 -19.56
N VAL A 141 -4.09 -20.65 -19.49
CA VAL A 141 -3.47 -21.98 -19.49
C VAL A 141 -2.64 -22.14 -20.77
N GLY A 142 -1.42 -22.64 -20.62
CA GLY A 142 -0.46 -22.80 -21.72
C GLY A 142 0.54 -21.65 -21.85
N ASP A 143 0.25 -20.47 -21.29
CA ASP A 143 1.20 -19.36 -21.28
C ASP A 143 2.50 -19.76 -20.55
N THR A 144 3.61 -19.16 -20.98
CA THR A 144 4.91 -19.35 -20.33
C THR A 144 5.51 -18.04 -19.89
N PHE A 145 6.26 -18.05 -18.79
CA PHE A 145 6.97 -16.88 -18.30
C PHE A 145 8.29 -17.29 -17.62
N ARG A 146 9.17 -16.31 -17.44
CA ARG A 146 10.40 -16.45 -16.67
C ARG A 146 10.32 -15.74 -15.33
N CYS A 147 10.82 -16.42 -14.30
CA CYS A 147 10.98 -15.85 -12.97
C CYS A 147 12.12 -16.58 -12.25
N HIS A 148 12.95 -15.83 -11.52
CA HIS A 148 14.11 -16.40 -10.81
C HIS A 148 13.98 -16.27 -9.29
N LEU A 149 13.17 -15.32 -8.81
CA LEU A 149 12.98 -15.06 -7.40
C LEU A 149 11.50 -14.78 -7.14
N MET A 150 10.94 -15.55 -6.22
CA MET A 150 9.59 -15.37 -5.71
C MET A 150 9.68 -15.17 -4.20
N ILE A 151 9.03 -14.14 -3.69
CA ILE A 151 9.06 -13.80 -2.26
C ILE A 151 7.61 -13.71 -1.78
N GLN A 152 7.31 -14.35 -0.65
CA GLN A 152 6.00 -14.24 -0.03
C GLN A 152 5.66 -12.79 0.27
N HIS A 153 4.44 -12.38 -0.06
CA HIS A 153 3.86 -11.06 0.20
C HIS A 153 4.54 -9.89 -0.51
N GLU A 154 5.40 -10.17 -1.49
CA GLU A 154 5.98 -9.15 -2.37
C GLU A 154 5.41 -9.23 -3.78
N PRO A 155 5.47 -8.14 -4.58
CA PRO A 155 5.12 -8.18 -5.98
C PRO A 155 5.94 -9.22 -6.75
N LEU A 156 5.27 -9.97 -7.61
CA LEU A 156 5.91 -10.95 -8.47
C LEU A 156 6.04 -10.40 -9.88
N TYR A 157 7.27 -10.34 -10.36
CA TYR A 157 7.60 -9.94 -11.72
C TYR A 157 7.79 -11.19 -12.58
N MET A 158 6.89 -11.37 -13.54
CA MET A 158 6.96 -12.41 -14.55
C MET A 158 7.49 -11.78 -15.82
N ASP A 159 8.70 -12.16 -16.22
CA ASP A 159 9.34 -11.65 -17.42
C ASP A 159 9.12 -12.58 -18.61
N GLN A 160 9.28 -12.06 -19.83
CA GLN A 160 9.14 -12.82 -21.08
C GLN A 160 7.86 -13.66 -21.13
N VAL A 161 6.74 -13.08 -20.68
CA VAL A 161 5.43 -13.72 -20.75
C VAL A 161 5.04 -13.88 -22.21
N VAL A 162 4.92 -15.12 -22.67
CA VAL A 162 4.44 -15.47 -23.99
C VAL A 162 2.96 -15.79 -23.86
N HIS A 163 2.12 -14.91 -24.41
CA HIS A 163 0.67 -15.00 -24.32
C HIS A 163 0.05 -14.97 -25.72
N GLN A 164 -0.57 -16.06 -26.15
CA GLN A 164 -1.39 -16.14 -27.37
C GLN A 164 -0.76 -15.52 -28.64
N GLY A 165 0.55 -15.71 -28.85
CA GLY A 165 1.27 -15.18 -30.02
C GLY A 165 1.56 -13.67 -29.99
N MET A 166 1.27 -12.99 -28.87
CA MET A 166 1.70 -11.61 -28.64
C MET A 166 3.21 -11.52 -28.42
N PRO A 167 3.82 -10.36 -28.70
CA PRO A 167 5.19 -10.08 -28.29
C PRO A 167 5.40 -10.32 -26.80
N ALA A 168 6.57 -10.83 -26.44
CA ALA A 168 6.91 -11.10 -25.04
C ALA A 168 6.76 -9.84 -24.18
N MET A 169 6.08 -9.97 -23.05
CA MET A 169 5.75 -8.87 -22.15
C MET A 169 6.14 -9.17 -20.71
N THR A 170 6.27 -8.13 -19.90
CA THR A 170 6.43 -8.26 -18.44
C THR A 170 5.06 -8.12 -17.78
N TYR A 171 4.70 -9.08 -16.92
CA TYR A 171 3.48 -9.05 -16.12
C TYR A 171 3.83 -8.92 -14.64
N VAL A 172 3.15 -8.03 -13.93
CA VAL A 172 3.34 -7.84 -12.49
C VAL A 172 2.10 -8.36 -11.75
N ALA A 173 2.29 -9.41 -10.97
CA ALA A 173 1.27 -9.94 -10.07
C ALA A 173 1.45 -9.32 -8.66
N GLY A 174 0.34 -9.07 -7.98
CA GLY A 174 0.39 -8.60 -6.59
C GLY A 174 1.05 -7.23 -6.37
N GLN A 175 0.97 -6.29 -7.32
CA GLN A 175 1.71 -5.02 -7.24
C GLN A 175 1.53 -4.23 -5.91
N LYS A 176 0.38 -4.34 -5.26
CA LYS A 176 0.07 -3.63 -4.01
C LYS A 176 0.12 -4.52 -2.76
N ASP A 177 -0.42 -5.72 -2.84
CA ASP A 177 -0.62 -6.63 -1.69
C ASP A 177 0.34 -7.83 -1.71
N GLY A 178 1.21 -7.91 -2.72
CA GLY A 178 2.09 -9.04 -2.98
C GLY A 178 1.38 -10.28 -3.52
N VAL A 179 2.16 -11.36 -3.63
CA VAL A 179 1.67 -12.70 -3.97
C VAL A 179 1.90 -13.69 -2.83
N THR A 180 1.14 -14.77 -2.80
CA THR A 180 1.46 -15.95 -2.00
C THR A 180 1.86 -17.11 -2.91
N VAL A 181 2.89 -17.86 -2.52
CA VAL A 181 3.48 -18.94 -3.33
C VAL A 181 3.56 -20.24 -2.54
N GLU A 182 2.93 -21.29 -3.03
CA GLU A 182 2.92 -22.60 -2.36
C GLU A 182 3.51 -23.66 -3.28
N ILE A 183 4.51 -24.40 -2.81
CA ILE A 183 5.05 -25.55 -3.55
C ILE A 183 4.10 -26.73 -3.35
N CYS A 184 3.58 -27.30 -4.43
CA CYS A 184 2.77 -28.50 -4.35
C CYS A 184 3.64 -29.69 -3.92
N GLN A 185 3.16 -30.48 -2.96
CA GLN A 185 3.77 -31.74 -2.56
C GLN A 185 3.54 -32.84 -3.60
#